data_AF-A0A1H6I7U7-F1
#
_entry.id   AF-A0A1H6I7U7-F1
#
_cell.length_a   1.000
_cell.length_b   1.000
_cell.length_c   1.000
_cell.angle_alpha   90.00
_cell.angle_beta   90.00
_cell.angle_gamma   90.00
#
_symmetry.space_group_name_H-M   'P 1'
#
loop_
_entity.id
_entity.type
_entity.pdbx_description
1 polymer ?
#
loop_
_entity_poly.entity_id
_entity_poly.type
_entity_poly.pdbx_seq_one_letter_code
_entity_poly.pdbx_strand_id
1 'polypeptide(L)' 'MFKLQKGYEEYVTKTFRLPKEFVDELEKLAFENNLSLNQLVIQCLKYSIDNLDTSSEEKS' A
#
# COMPACT_ATOMS: atom_id res chain seq x y z
N MET A 1 -14.90 5.22 -12.40
CA MET A 1 -14.38 6.61 -12.53
C MET A 1 -13.15 6.75 -11.65
N PHE A 2 -12.01 7.11 -12.25
CA PHE A 2 -10.76 7.33 -11.52
C PHE A 2 -10.85 8.67 -10.78
N LYS A 3 -10.98 8.64 -9.45
CA LYS A 3 -11.01 9.85 -8.61
C LYS A 3 -9.57 10.14 -8.17
N LEU A 4 -9.01 11.26 -8.64
CA LEU A 4 -7.76 11.81 -8.11
C LEU A 4 -7.95 12.12 -6.62
N GLN A 5 -7.45 11.25 -5.74
CA GLN A 5 -7.31 11.61 -4.32
C GLN A 5 -6.25 12.71 -4.24
N LYS A 6 -6.62 13.88 -3.71
CA LYS A 6 -5.65 14.87 -3.23
C LYS A 6 -4.73 14.14 -2.24
N GLY A 7 -3.43 14.41 -2.31
CA GLY A 7 -2.44 13.78 -1.43
C GLY A 7 -2.83 13.90 0.05
N TYR A 8 -2.18 13.11 0.90
CA TYR A 8 -2.45 13.17 2.35
C TYR A 8 -1.96 14.50 2.92
N GLU A 9 -2.71 15.06 3.86
CA GLU A 9 -2.36 16.33 4.52
C GLU A 9 -1.15 16.17 5.44
N GLU A 10 -0.93 14.96 5.98
CA GLU A 10 0.19 14.63 6.86
C GLU A 10 0.70 13.21 6.59
N TYR A 11 2.01 13.01 6.73
CA TYR A 11 2.68 11.71 6.58
C TYR A 11 3.50 11.41 7.84
N VAL A 12 3.44 10.16 8.31
CA VAL A 12 4.26 9.67 9.43
C VAL A 12 5.27 8.65 8.92
N THR A 13 6.55 8.85 9.23
CA THR A 13 7.62 7.89 8.90
C THR A 13 7.51 6.63 9.77
N LYS A 14 7.46 5.47 9.11
CA LYS A 14 7.54 4.15 9.74
C LYS A 14 8.60 3.31 9.02
N THR A 15 9.37 2.55 9.78
CA THR A 15 10.44 1.69 9.25
C THR A 15 10.06 0.22 9.43
N PHE A 16 9.98 -0.51 8.32
CA PHE A 16 9.75 -1.95 8.30
C PHE A 16 10.95 -2.64 7.66
N ARG A 17 11.21 -3.90 8.07
CA ARG A 17 12.19 -4.75 7.39
C ARG A 17 11.44 -5.64 6.41
N LEU A 18 11.80 -5.57 5.14
CA LEU A 18 11.23 -6.38 4.07
C LEU A 18 12.32 -7.27 3.46
N PRO A 19 11.96 -8.47 2.96
CA PRO A 19 12.89 -9.29 2.18
C PRO A 19 13.40 -8.52 0.97
N LYS A 20 14.71 -8.64 0.66
CA LYS A 20 15.34 -7.90 -0.43
C LYS A 20 14.66 -8.15 -1.78
N GLU A 21 14.44 -9.42 -2.12
CA GLU A 21 13.82 -9.81 -3.40
C GLU A 21 12.43 -9.20 -3.57
N PHE A 22 11.67 -9.09 -2.47
CA PHE A 22 10.35 -8.46 -2.48
C PHE A 22 10.43 -6.94 -2.70
N VAL A 23 11.43 -6.26 -2.13
CA VAL A 23 11.65 -4.83 -2.37
C VAL A 23 12.04 -4.59 -3.83
N ASP A 24 12.92 -5.42 -4.39
CA ASP A 24 13.36 -5.32 -5.78
C ASP A 24 12.16 -5.43 -6.76
N GLU A 25 11.21 -6.34 -6.47
CA GLU A 25 9.95 -6.47 -7.23
C GLU A 25 9.06 -5.23 -7.11
N LEU A 26 8.88 -4.69 -5.89
CA LEU A 26 8.07 -3.49 -5.67
C LEU A 26 8.67 -2.25 -6.35
N GLU A 27 9.99 -2.09 -6.33
CA GLU A 27 10.68 -0.98 -7.01
C GLU A 27 10.49 -1.05 -8.52
N LYS A 28 10.63 -2.25 -9.11
CA LYS A 28 10.36 -2.47 -10.54
C LYS A 28 8.91 -2.12 -10.88
N LEU A 29 7.95 -2.60 -10.08
CA LEU A 29 6.53 -2.32 -10.30
C LEU A 29 6.22 -0.82 -10.19
N ALA A 30 6.81 -0.15 -9.20
CA ALA A 30 6.65 1.30 -9.04
C ALA A 30 7.21 2.07 -10.24
N PHE A 31 8.38 1.67 -10.74
CA PHE A 31 9.00 2.26 -11.93
C PHE A 31 8.14 2.08 -13.18
N GLU A 32 7.66 0.86 -13.45
CA GLU A 32 6.83 0.54 -14.62
C GLU A 32 5.50 1.32 -14.63
N ASN A 33 4.97 1.64 -13.45
CA ASN A 33 3.71 2.37 -13.29
C ASN A 33 3.90 3.88 -13.06
N ASN A 34 5.14 4.39 -13.13
CA ASN A 34 5.48 5.80 -12.86
C ASN A 34 4.96 6.28 -11.49
N LEU A 35 5.12 5.43 -10.47
CA LEU A 35 4.76 5.67 -9.08
C LEU A 35 6.01 5.73 -8.21
N SER A 36 5.95 6.50 -7.12
CA SER A 36 6.93 6.32 -6.05
C SER A 36 6.67 5.02 -5.30
N LEU A 37 7.72 4.38 -4.77
CA LEU A 37 7.60 3.19 -3.92
C LEU A 37 6.63 3.43 -2.75
N ASN A 38 6.65 4.64 -2.17
CA ASN A 38 5.72 5.02 -1.10
C ASN A 38 4.26 5.02 -1.56
N GLN A 39 3.95 5.56 -2.75
CA GLN A 39 2.59 5.53 -3.28
C GLN A 39 2.11 4.10 -3.53
N LEU A 40 2.97 3.24 -4.08
CA LEU A 40 2.68 1.83 -4.29
C LEU A 40 2.37 1.13 -2.96
N VAL A 41 3.25 1.26 -1.96
CA VAL A 41 3.08 0.64 -0.63
C VAL A 41 1.77 1.09 0.02
N ILE A 42 1.44 2.38 -0.03
CA ILE A 42 0.19 2.91 0.51
C ILE A 42 -1.03 2.28 -0.18
N GLN A 43 -0.99 2.11 -1.51
CA GLN A 43 -2.08 1.46 -2.25
C GLN A 43 -2.21 -0.02 -1.91
N CYS A 44 -1.09 -0.74 -1.80
CA CYS A 44 -1.09 -2.14 -1.38
C CYS A 44 -1.72 -2.28 0.01
N LEU A 45 -1.31 -1.46 0.98
CA LEU A 45 -1.85 -1.51 2.34
C LEU A 45 -3.35 -1.18 2.38
N LYS A 46 -3.79 -0.14 1.65
CA LYS A 46 -5.21 0.21 1.53
C LYS A 46 -6.02 -0.93 0.94
N TYR A 47 -5.56 -1.49 -0.18
CA TYR A 47 -6.23 -2.61 -0.82
C TYR A 47 -6.33 -3.81 0.13
N SER A 48 -5.25 -4.14 0.84
CA SER A 48 -5.27 -5.20 1.84
C SER A 48 -6.32 -4.92 2.91
N ILE A 49 -6.39 -3.72 3.48
CA ILE A 49 -7.38 -3.36 4.50
C ILE A 49 -8.81 -3.44 3.95
N ASP A 50 -9.06 -2.89 2.78
CA ASP A 50 -10.39 -2.85 2.16
C ASP A 50 -10.89 -4.26 1.74
N ASN A 51 -9.98 -5.20 1.52
CA ASN A 51 -10.26 -6.59 1.14
C ASN A 51 -9.95 -7.59 2.25
N LEU A 52 -9.65 -7.13 3.47
CA LEU A 52 -9.62 -8.01 4.63
C LEU A 52 -11.06 -8.46 4.87
N ASP A 53 -11.30 -9.77 4.76
CA ASP A 53 -12.58 -10.38 5.12
C ASP A 53 -12.84 -10.14 6.61
N THR A 54 -13.56 -9.08 6.95
CA THR A 54 -14.03 -8.80 8.31
C THR A 54 -15.16 -9.74 8.74
N SER A 55 -15.43 -10.78 7.95
CA SER A 55 -16.39 -11.86 8.23
C SER A 55 -15.95 -12.80 9.37
N SER A 56 -14.78 -12.55 9.96
CA SER A 56 -14.34 -13.19 11.20
C SER A 56 -14.43 -12.14 12.32
N GLU A 57 -15.29 -12.39 13.31
CA GLU A 57 -15.46 -11.62 14.57
C GLU A 57 -16.60 -10.58 14.64
N GLU A 58 -17.84 -11.03 14.38
CA GLU A 58 -19.00 -10.72 15.25
C GLU A 58 -19.71 -12.03 15.65
N LYS A 59 -19.09 -12.80 16.55
CA LYS A 59 -19.76 -13.73 17.48
C LYS A 59 -18.94 -13.88 18.77
N SER A 60 -19.14 -12.95 19.69
CA SER A 60 -19.04 -13.17 21.15
C SER A 60 -19.84 -12.12 21.89
#